data_AF-A0A502CL73-F1
#
_entry.id   AF-A0A502CL73-F1
#
_cell.length_a   1.000
_cell.length_b   1.000
_cell.length_c   1.000
_cell.angle_alpha   90.00
_cell.angle_beta   90.00
_cell.angle_gamma   90.00
#
_symmetry.space_group_name_H-M   'P 1'
#
loop_
_entity.id
_entity.type
_entity.pdbx_description
1 polymer ?
#
loop_
_entity_poly.entity_id
_entity_poly.type
_entity_poly.pdbx_seq_one_letter_code
_entity_poly.pdbx_strand_id
1 'polypeptide(L)'
;MVVMAISPDTTPRTGGDPSGHRGRPVLGVVSAAVAALAGCEPGRVWALSDAEVAAAMSALGDLAVSVDAHLVAVLAEAKRRSLGSGDGWGPVDWAHAMAPLIPLRDLRDLDAVAATAACEDLRLGGVVEAVAAGTDADDADPGRGEVLPVGKAAQIVRFHQSIRGLADPAELEQVTGVLLQSARGVDGLGEKGLAAAVRHAGQVMRPDRLVEHDADLRRAHRSLVKGPGPLGLSRYTL
;
A
#
# COMPACT_ATOMS: atom_id res chain seq x y z
N MET A 1 6.26 11.51 -38.00
CA MET A 1 5.62 12.61 -37.26
C MET A 1 6.25 12.61 -35.87
N VAL A 2 7.25 13.47 -35.65
CA VAL A 2 8.07 13.48 -34.43
C VAL A 2 7.39 14.41 -33.43
N VAL A 3 6.94 13.88 -32.30
CA VAL A 3 6.41 14.69 -31.19
C VAL A 3 7.60 15.30 -30.47
N MET A 4 7.74 16.61 -30.63
CA MET A 4 8.76 17.46 -30.01
C MET A 4 8.38 17.67 -28.54
N ALA A 5 9.21 17.17 -27.61
CA ALA A 5 9.05 17.44 -26.19
C ALA A 5 9.40 18.91 -25.91
N ILE A 6 8.40 19.70 -25.53
CA ILE A 6 8.57 21.10 -25.16
C ILE A 6 9.14 21.12 -23.73
N SER A 7 10.42 21.49 -23.59
CA SER A 7 10.96 21.97 -22.31
C SER A 7 10.46 23.39 -22.05
N PRO A 8 9.79 23.68 -20.93
CA PRO A 8 9.54 25.05 -20.54
C PRO A 8 10.79 25.56 -19.82
N ASP A 9 11.56 26.40 -20.51
CA ASP A 9 12.62 27.18 -19.90
C ASP A 9 12.28 28.68 -19.98
N THR A 10 12.67 29.41 -18.93
CA THR A 10 12.92 30.86 -18.88
C THR A 10 11.74 31.84 -18.78
N THR A 11 11.41 32.24 -17.56
CA THR A 11 11.07 33.65 -17.24
C THR A 11 12.03 34.16 -16.16
N PRO A 12 12.68 35.33 -16.33
CA PRO A 12 13.51 35.93 -15.29
C PRO A 12 12.70 36.98 -14.52
N ARG A 13 12.66 36.91 -13.19
CA ARG A 13 12.61 38.10 -12.32
C ARG A 13 12.73 37.83 -10.81
N THR A 14 13.85 38.33 -10.27
CA THR A 14 14.03 39.08 -9.01
C THR A 14 13.46 38.51 -7.70
N GLY A 15 14.35 37.90 -6.92
CA GLY A 15 14.18 37.60 -5.50
C GLY A 15 15.04 36.40 -5.11
N GLY A 16 16.27 36.66 -4.65
CA GLY A 16 17.27 35.63 -4.36
C GLY A 16 16.87 34.74 -3.18
N ASP A 17 16.97 33.44 -3.39
CA ASP A 17 16.79 32.39 -2.39
C ASP A 17 17.96 31.40 -2.56
N PRO A 18 18.83 31.21 -1.55
CA PRO A 18 20.11 30.50 -1.71
C PRO A 18 20.01 28.97 -1.78
N SER A 19 18.82 28.37 -1.69
CA SER A 19 18.62 26.91 -1.82
C SER A 19 18.01 26.55 -3.18
N GLY A 20 18.85 26.52 -4.22
CA GLY A 20 18.47 26.24 -5.61
C GLY A 20 17.96 24.82 -5.89
N HIS A 21 16.71 24.51 -5.52
CA HIS A 21 16.03 23.23 -5.86
C HIS A 21 14.76 23.41 -6.69
N ARG A 22 14.67 24.47 -7.50
CA ARG A 22 13.42 24.83 -8.21
C ARG A 22 13.17 24.12 -9.56
N GLY A 23 14.00 23.15 -9.95
CA GLY A 23 13.87 22.49 -11.27
C GLY A 23 13.36 21.05 -11.27
N ARG A 24 13.57 20.29 -10.19
CA ARG A 24 13.28 18.84 -10.13
C ARG A 24 12.95 18.44 -8.68
N PRO A 25 11.67 18.50 -8.26
CA PRO A 25 11.31 18.51 -6.84
C PRO A 25 11.77 17.24 -6.11
N VAL A 26 11.54 16.05 -6.68
CA VAL A 26 11.90 14.79 -6.00
C VAL A 26 13.39 14.46 -6.14
N LEU A 27 13.95 14.47 -7.36
CA LEU A 27 15.34 14.04 -7.59
C LEU A 27 16.37 14.94 -6.90
N GLY A 28 16.15 16.26 -6.91
CA GLY A 28 17.06 17.21 -6.26
C GLY A 28 17.10 17.01 -4.74
N VAL A 29 15.93 16.89 -4.12
CA VAL A 29 15.80 16.69 -2.67
C VAL A 29 16.37 15.34 -2.24
N VAL A 30 16.07 14.25 -2.95
CA VAL A 30 16.64 12.92 -2.66
C VAL A 30 18.17 12.94 -2.75
N SER A 31 18.73 13.60 -3.77
CA SER A 31 20.19 13.73 -3.90
C SER A 31 20.81 14.51 -2.74
N ALA A 32 20.16 15.58 -2.29
CA ALA A 32 20.59 16.35 -1.13
C ALA A 32 20.50 15.53 0.17
N ALA A 33 19.42 14.77 0.37
CA ALA A 33 19.25 13.89 1.53
C ALA A 33 20.32 12.80 1.59
N VAL A 34 20.62 12.15 0.46
CA VAL A 34 21.72 11.15 0.38
C VAL A 34 23.06 11.79 0.73
N ALA A 35 23.37 12.98 0.22
CA ALA A 35 24.60 13.69 0.56
C ALA A 35 24.68 14.07 2.04
N ALA A 36 23.56 14.50 2.65
CA ALA A 36 23.49 14.82 4.07
C ALA A 36 23.74 13.58 4.94
N LEU A 37 23.10 12.44 4.63
CA LEU A 37 23.29 11.18 5.36
C LEU A 37 24.70 10.61 5.19
N ALA A 38 25.32 10.78 4.02
CA ALA A 38 26.71 10.38 3.80
C ALA A 38 27.71 11.17 4.64
N GLY A 39 27.34 12.39 5.06
CA GLY A 39 28.13 13.22 5.97
C GLY A 39 27.95 12.89 7.46
N CYS A 40 27.03 11.98 7.81
CA CYS A 40 26.86 11.56 9.20
C CYS A 40 28.09 10.79 9.71
N GLU A 41 28.42 10.93 10.99
CA GLU A 41 29.53 10.22 11.64
C GLU A 41 29.01 9.07 12.53
N PRO A 42 28.63 7.90 11.96
CA PRO A 42 28.06 6.79 12.74
C PRO A 42 29.01 6.26 13.83
N GLY A 43 30.32 6.51 13.69
CA GLY A 43 31.31 6.20 14.72
C GLY A 43 31.17 7.00 16.02
N ARG A 44 30.32 8.04 16.06
CA ARG A 44 30.05 8.86 17.25
C ARG A 44 28.69 8.62 17.89
N VAL A 45 27.94 7.59 17.47
CA VAL A 45 26.64 7.26 18.07
C VAL A 45 26.75 7.03 19.58
N TRP A 46 27.89 6.53 20.08
CA TRP A 46 28.16 6.35 21.51
C TRP A 46 28.15 7.65 22.33
N ALA A 47 28.27 8.82 21.67
CA ALA A 47 28.27 10.12 22.33
C ALA A 47 26.86 10.69 22.52
N LEU A 48 25.82 10.04 21.96
CA LEU A 48 24.43 10.45 22.13
C LEU A 48 23.94 10.07 23.54
N SER A 49 23.16 10.96 24.14
CA SER A 49 22.34 10.66 25.31
C SER A 49 21.14 9.76 24.94
N ASP A 50 20.51 9.11 25.93
CA ASP A 50 19.33 8.27 25.70
C ASP A 50 18.19 9.02 24.98
N ALA A 51 18.01 10.31 25.30
CA ALA A 51 17.02 11.17 24.66
C ALA A 51 17.36 11.45 23.20
N GLU A 52 18.64 11.70 22.88
CA GLU A 52 19.10 11.89 21.52
C GLU A 52 19.03 10.61 20.70
N VAL A 53 19.30 9.44 21.31
CA VAL A 53 19.09 8.13 20.66
C VAL A 53 17.62 7.92 20.33
N ALA A 54 16.70 8.19 21.26
CA ALA A 54 15.26 8.08 21.02
C ALA A 54 14.78 9.04 19.92
N ALA A 55 15.24 10.29 19.93
CA ALA A 55 14.94 11.28 18.91
C ALA A 55 15.49 10.87 17.53
N ALA A 56 16.73 10.36 17.48
CA ALA A 56 17.34 9.85 16.25
C ALA A 56 16.55 8.67 15.68
N MET A 57 16.12 7.72 16.53
CA MET A 57 15.29 6.59 16.11
C MET A 57 13.94 7.06 15.54
N SER A 58 13.31 8.04 16.17
CA SER A 58 12.08 8.65 15.67
C SER A 58 12.29 9.29 14.29
N ALA A 59 13.30 10.16 14.16
CA ALA A 59 13.59 10.87 12.92
C ALA A 59 13.98 9.92 11.77
N LEU A 60 14.73 8.85 12.06
CA LEU A 60 15.05 7.82 11.07
C LEU A 60 13.81 7.01 10.65
N GLY A 61 12.88 6.78 11.57
CA GLY A 61 11.58 6.16 11.26
C GLY A 61 10.73 7.04 10.34
N ASP A 62 10.63 8.33 10.67
CA ASP A 62 9.90 9.31 9.85
C ASP A 62 10.53 9.44 8.45
N LEU A 63 11.87 9.46 8.37
CA LEU A 63 12.60 9.45 7.11
C LEU A 63 12.32 8.17 6.28
N ALA A 64 12.32 6.99 6.91
CA ALA A 64 12.05 5.74 6.21
C ALA A 64 10.65 5.72 5.59
N VAL A 65 9.64 6.17 6.35
CA VAL A 65 8.26 6.30 5.86
C VAL A 65 8.17 7.30 4.70
N SER A 66 8.88 8.41 4.80
CA SER A 66 8.92 9.42 3.73
C SER A 66 9.58 8.89 2.46
N VAL A 67 10.68 8.15 2.59
CA VAL A 67 11.35 7.49 1.45
C VAL A 67 10.41 6.51 0.78
N ASP A 68 9.70 5.67 1.54
CA ASP A 68 8.72 4.72 1.00
C ASP A 68 7.59 5.43 0.23
N ALA A 69 7.05 6.52 0.77
CA ALA A 69 6.02 7.31 0.11
C ALA A 69 6.52 7.93 -1.22
N HIS A 70 7.74 8.47 -1.23
CA HIS A 70 8.38 8.99 -2.44
C HIS A 70 8.66 7.88 -3.47
N LEU A 71 9.06 6.68 -3.02
CA LEU A 71 9.24 5.52 -3.91
C LEU A 71 7.92 5.12 -4.57
N VAL A 72 6.80 5.10 -3.83
CA VAL A 72 5.47 4.88 -4.41
C VAL A 72 5.13 5.93 -5.46
N ALA A 73 5.37 7.22 -5.17
CA ALA A 73 5.09 8.31 -6.10
C ALA A 73 5.92 8.20 -7.40
N VAL A 74 7.21 7.88 -7.29
CA VAL A 74 8.11 7.68 -8.43
C VAL A 74 7.71 6.45 -9.25
N LEU A 75 7.35 5.34 -8.61
CA LEU A 75 6.89 4.14 -9.30
C LEU A 75 5.55 4.34 -10.00
N ALA A 76 4.63 5.09 -9.38
CA ALA A 76 3.36 5.44 -10.00
C ALA A 76 3.58 6.29 -11.27
N GLU A 77 4.52 7.24 -11.22
CA GLU A 77 4.91 8.03 -12.39
C GLU A 77 5.60 7.19 -13.47
N ALA A 78 6.50 6.28 -13.07
CA ALA A 78 7.14 5.34 -13.99
C ALA A 78 6.11 4.48 -14.73
N LYS A 79 5.07 4.01 -14.03
CA LYS A 79 3.95 3.28 -14.63
C LYS A 79 3.15 4.13 -15.61
N ARG A 80 2.79 5.36 -15.25
CA ARG A 80 2.07 6.28 -16.17
C ARG A 80 2.86 6.52 -17.45
N ARG A 81 4.19 6.54 -17.37
CA ARG A 81 5.10 6.68 -18.51
C ARG A 81 5.45 5.35 -19.19
N SER A 82 4.93 4.22 -18.70
CA SER A 82 5.21 2.89 -19.21
C SER A 82 6.72 2.57 -19.27
N LEU A 83 7.50 3.05 -18.30
CA LEU A 83 8.95 2.79 -18.25
C LEU A 83 9.23 1.28 -18.10
N GLY A 84 10.25 0.79 -18.81
CA GLY A 84 10.62 -0.63 -18.84
C GLY A 84 9.77 -1.51 -19.77
N SER A 85 8.51 -1.14 -20.03
CA SER A 85 7.61 -1.93 -20.90
C SER A 85 8.12 -2.05 -22.34
N GLY A 86 8.74 -0.99 -22.88
CA GLY A 86 9.31 -0.98 -24.22
C GLY A 86 10.50 -1.94 -24.39
N ASP A 87 11.16 -2.30 -23.29
CA ASP A 87 12.30 -3.22 -23.26
C ASP A 87 11.87 -4.64 -22.85
N GLY A 88 10.56 -4.89 -22.69
CA GLY A 88 10.00 -6.19 -22.29
C GLY A 88 10.05 -6.48 -20.79
N TRP A 89 10.32 -5.49 -19.95
CA TRP A 89 10.43 -5.66 -18.50
C TRP A 89 9.05 -5.63 -17.84
N GLY A 90 8.86 -6.47 -16.82
CA GLY A 90 7.79 -6.29 -15.84
C GLY A 90 8.04 -5.03 -14.99
N PRO A 91 6.98 -4.38 -14.43
CA PRO A 91 7.14 -3.19 -13.60
C PRO A 91 8.08 -3.38 -12.40
N VAL A 92 7.96 -4.51 -11.70
CA VAL A 92 8.81 -4.86 -10.56
C VAL A 92 10.24 -5.16 -11.00
N ASP A 93 10.43 -5.81 -12.16
CA ASP A 93 11.77 -6.14 -12.67
C ASP A 93 12.52 -4.87 -13.06
N TRP A 94 11.84 -3.92 -13.71
CA TRP A 94 12.41 -2.62 -14.07
C TRP A 94 12.82 -1.86 -12.80
N ALA A 95 11.94 -1.81 -11.79
CA ALA A 95 12.25 -1.18 -10.50
C ALA A 95 13.45 -1.84 -9.81
N HIS A 96 13.53 -3.18 -9.84
CA HIS A 96 14.64 -3.91 -9.25
C HIS A 96 15.97 -3.65 -9.98
N ALA A 97 15.97 -3.52 -11.29
CA ALA A 97 17.18 -3.14 -12.03
C ALA A 97 17.65 -1.71 -11.70
N MET A 98 16.72 -0.78 -11.44
CA MET A 98 17.08 0.59 -11.07
C MET A 98 17.50 0.71 -9.60
N ALA A 99 16.97 -0.13 -8.71
CA ALA A 99 17.22 -0.10 -7.28
C ALA A 99 17.49 -1.52 -6.71
N PRO A 100 18.63 -2.14 -7.05
CA PRO A 100 18.92 -3.55 -6.71
C PRO A 100 19.12 -3.80 -5.21
N LEU A 101 19.37 -2.74 -4.43
CA LEU A 101 19.55 -2.83 -2.98
C LEU A 101 18.22 -2.87 -2.21
N ILE A 102 17.10 -2.53 -2.85
CA ILE A 102 15.78 -2.67 -2.22
C ILE A 102 15.36 -4.14 -2.31
N PRO A 103 14.99 -4.78 -1.19
CA PRO A 103 14.51 -6.15 -1.21
C PRO A 103 13.31 -6.32 -2.16
N LEU A 104 13.31 -7.42 -2.91
CA LEU A 104 12.26 -7.68 -3.91
C LEU A 104 10.85 -7.72 -3.32
N ARG A 105 10.73 -8.12 -2.04
CA ARG A 105 9.45 -8.09 -1.31
C ARG A 105 8.92 -6.66 -1.20
N ASP A 106 9.77 -5.73 -0.82
CA ASP A 106 9.38 -4.34 -0.58
C ASP A 106 9.03 -3.67 -1.91
N LEU A 107 9.77 -3.99 -2.99
CA LEU A 107 9.41 -3.57 -4.36
C LEU A 107 8.02 -4.06 -4.80
N ARG A 108 7.60 -5.26 -4.39
CA ARG A 108 6.25 -5.79 -4.68
C ARG A 108 5.16 -5.12 -3.84
N ASP A 109 5.49 -4.70 -2.62
CA ASP A 109 4.56 -3.94 -1.77
C ASP A 109 4.40 -2.51 -2.34
N LEU A 110 5.52 -1.87 -2.70
CA LEU A 110 5.56 -0.57 -3.39
C LEU A 110 4.81 -0.61 -4.73
N ASP A 111 5.05 -1.60 -5.59
CA ASP A 111 4.38 -1.73 -6.90
C ASP A 111 2.86 -1.89 -6.77
N ALA A 112 2.39 -2.64 -5.77
CA ALA A 112 0.96 -2.82 -5.53
C ALA A 112 0.27 -1.48 -5.24
N VAL A 113 0.85 -0.65 -4.38
CA VAL A 113 0.32 0.68 -4.05
C VAL A 113 0.49 1.64 -5.23
N ALA A 114 1.66 1.64 -5.89
CA ALA A 114 1.94 2.48 -7.03
C ALA A 114 1.03 2.19 -8.24
N ALA A 115 0.64 0.94 -8.46
CA ALA A 115 -0.32 0.56 -9.49
C ALA A 115 -1.69 1.18 -9.24
N THR A 116 -2.16 1.17 -8.00
CA THR A 116 -3.40 1.84 -7.60
C THR A 116 -3.32 3.36 -7.79
N ALA A 117 -2.21 3.98 -7.38
CA ALA A 117 -1.97 5.41 -7.55
C ALA A 117 -1.84 5.83 -9.03
N ALA A 118 -1.27 4.99 -9.88
CA ALA A 118 -1.13 5.27 -11.32
C ALA A 118 -2.46 5.18 -12.09
N CYS A 119 -3.36 4.31 -11.64
CA CYS A 119 -4.67 4.09 -12.28
C CYS A 119 -5.79 4.98 -11.70
N GLU A 120 -5.50 5.79 -10.68
CA GLU A 120 -6.47 6.67 -10.00
C GLU A 120 -7.75 5.92 -9.55
N ASP A 121 -7.60 4.72 -8.99
CA ASP A 121 -8.75 3.95 -8.48
C ASP A 121 -9.34 4.63 -7.25
N LEU A 122 -10.44 5.36 -7.46
CA LEU A 122 -11.11 6.15 -6.43
C LEU A 122 -11.50 5.33 -5.18
N ARG A 123 -11.77 4.03 -5.34
CA ARG A 123 -12.14 3.15 -4.21
C ARG A 123 -10.98 2.90 -3.24
N LEU A 124 -9.75 3.11 -3.70
CA LEU A 124 -8.54 3.01 -2.90
C LEU A 124 -7.85 4.38 -2.74
N GLY A 125 -8.53 5.47 -3.12
CA GLY A 125 -8.01 6.85 -3.01
C GLY A 125 -7.51 7.15 -1.61
N GLY A 126 -8.30 6.85 -0.58
CA GLY A 126 -7.90 7.04 0.81
C GLY A 126 -6.67 6.20 1.24
N VAL A 127 -6.42 5.06 0.61
CA VAL A 127 -5.20 4.26 0.90
C VAL A 127 -3.98 4.96 0.31
N VAL A 128 -4.09 5.47 -0.92
CA VAL A 128 -3.03 6.20 -1.61
C VAL A 128 -2.74 7.53 -0.89
N GLU A 129 -3.77 8.27 -0.50
CA GLU A 129 -3.65 9.52 0.26
C GLU A 129 -2.92 9.32 1.59
N ALA A 130 -3.21 8.25 2.34
CA ALA A 130 -2.52 7.97 3.59
C ALA A 130 -1.06 7.57 3.44
N VAL A 131 -0.70 6.95 2.31
CA VAL A 131 0.70 6.72 1.99
C VAL A 131 1.36 8.04 1.59
N ALA A 132 0.67 8.85 0.78
CA ALA A 132 1.15 10.16 0.35
C ALA A 132 1.36 11.14 1.52
N ALA A 133 0.57 11.04 2.59
CA ALA A 133 0.79 11.81 3.82
C ALA A 133 2.20 11.62 4.41
N GLY A 134 2.89 10.51 4.10
CA GLY A 134 4.30 10.31 4.47
C GLY A 134 5.28 11.25 3.76
N THR A 135 4.88 11.92 2.67
CA THR A 135 5.71 12.95 2.02
C THR A 135 5.62 14.31 2.71
N ASP A 136 4.61 14.52 3.54
CA ASP A 136 4.37 15.78 4.22
C ASP A 136 5.10 15.78 5.56
N ALA A 137 6.16 16.59 5.65
CA ALA A 137 6.89 16.84 6.89
C ALA A 137 6.32 18.10 7.54
N ASP A 138 5.12 18.02 8.12
CA ASP A 138 4.61 19.12 8.93
C ASP A 138 5.06 18.92 10.39
N ASP A 139 6.11 19.64 10.79
CA ASP A 139 6.73 19.61 12.13
C ASP A 139 5.77 20.01 13.29
N ALA A 140 4.56 20.50 12.97
CA ALA A 140 3.63 21.11 13.91
C ALA A 140 2.39 20.27 14.24
N ASP A 141 2.13 19.15 13.56
CA ASP A 141 0.88 18.39 13.75
C ASP A 141 1.13 17.01 14.40
N PRO A 142 0.35 16.62 15.42
CA PRO A 142 0.20 15.22 15.84
C PRO A 142 -0.41 14.28 14.76
N GLY A 143 -0.31 14.63 13.47
CA GLY A 143 -0.79 13.93 12.26
C GLY A 143 -0.15 12.58 11.95
N ARG A 144 0.64 12.04 12.89
CA ARG A 144 1.06 10.62 12.86
C ARG A 144 -0.12 9.66 12.71
N GLY A 145 -1.34 10.08 13.08
CA GLY A 145 -2.60 9.35 12.92
C GLY A 145 -3.05 9.11 11.47
N GLU A 146 -2.49 9.83 10.49
CA GLU A 146 -2.95 9.77 9.09
C GLU A 146 -2.07 8.90 8.20
N VAL A 147 -0.79 8.75 8.56
CA VAL A 147 0.19 8.05 7.74
C VAL A 147 -0.03 6.53 7.78
N LEU A 148 0.04 5.90 6.60
CA LEU A 148 -0.05 4.46 6.43
C LEU A 148 1.26 3.89 5.86
N PRO A 149 2.00 3.07 6.62
CA PRO A 149 3.17 2.36 6.09
C PRO A 149 2.83 1.52 4.85
N VAL A 150 3.73 1.52 3.85
CA VAL A 150 3.50 0.86 2.55
C VAL A 150 3.19 -0.62 2.69
N GLY A 151 3.85 -1.35 3.59
CA GLY A 151 3.57 -2.77 3.83
C GLY A 151 2.11 -3.03 4.27
N LYS A 152 1.53 -2.14 5.08
CA LYS A 152 0.11 -2.20 5.47
C LYS A 152 -0.80 -1.81 4.31
N ALA A 153 -0.46 -0.74 3.58
CA ALA A 153 -1.19 -0.31 2.40
C ALA A 153 -1.28 -1.43 1.34
N ALA A 154 -0.16 -2.11 1.07
CA ALA A 154 -0.10 -3.23 0.13
C ALA A 154 -1.01 -4.40 0.54
N GLN A 155 -1.13 -4.70 1.85
CA GLN A 155 -2.08 -5.71 2.34
C GLN A 155 -3.53 -5.34 2.01
N ILE A 156 -3.91 -4.07 2.26
CA ILE A 156 -5.27 -3.57 1.98
C ILE A 156 -5.54 -3.56 0.47
N VAL A 157 -4.59 -3.09 -0.34
CA VAL A 157 -4.72 -3.07 -1.81
C VAL A 157 -4.90 -4.48 -2.36
N ARG A 158 -4.06 -5.45 -1.97
CA ARG A 158 -4.17 -6.84 -2.42
C ARG A 158 -5.48 -7.48 -2.00
N PHE A 159 -5.91 -7.22 -0.77
CA PHE A 159 -7.21 -7.67 -0.28
C PHE A 159 -8.33 -7.16 -1.19
N HIS A 160 -8.43 -5.84 -1.36
CA HIS A 160 -9.46 -5.21 -2.19
C HIS A 160 -9.46 -5.78 -3.62
N GLN A 161 -8.30 -5.84 -4.26
CA GLN A 161 -8.15 -6.39 -5.61
C GLN A 161 -8.55 -7.87 -5.70
N SER A 162 -8.31 -8.67 -4.66
CA SER A 162 -8.62 -10.10 -4.66
C SER A 162 -10.12 -10.42 -4.57
N ILE A 163 -10.93 -9.50 -4.03
CA ILE A 163 -12.38 -9.74 -3.81
C ILE A 163 -13.30 -8.76 -4.54
N ARG A 164 -12.79 -7.72 -5.20
CA ARG A 164 -13.61 -6.71 -5.93
C ARG A 164 -14.55 -7.27 -6.98
N GLY A 165 -14.26 -8.46 -7.53
CA GLY A 165 -15.13 -9.14 -8.49
C GLY A 165 -16.15 -10.10 -7.86
N LEU A 166 -16.11 -10.28 -6.54
CA LEU A 166 -16.86 -11.29 -5.80
C LEU A 166 -17.78 -10.69 -4.74
N ALA A 167 -17.41 -9.54 -4.17
CA ALA A 167 -18.16 -8.86 -3.12
C ALA A 167 -19.02 -7.71 -3.68
N ASP A 168 -20.05 -7.32 -2.92
CA ASP A 168 -20.78 -6.08 -3.21
C ASP A 168 -19.82 -4.87 -3.16
N PRO A 169 -19.83 -3.98 -4.16
CA PRO A 169 -18.87 -2.87 -4.22
C PRO A 169 -18.96 -1.89 -3.04
N ALA A 170 -20.17 -1.63 -2.52
CA ALA A 170 -20.36 -0.68 -1.42
C ALA A 170 -19.93 -1.29 -0.08
N GLU A 171 -20.25 -2.57 0.14
CA GLU A 171 -19.76 -3.31 1.30
C GLU A 171 -18.23 -3.40 1.29
N LEU A 172 -17.62 -3.67 0.13
CA LEU A 172 -16.17 -3.72 -0.02
C LEU A 172 -15.50 -2.37 0.29
N GLU A 173 -16.07 -1.28 -0.19
CA GLU A 173 -15.58 0.06 0.10
C GLU A 173 -15.63 0.35 1.60
N GLN A 174 -16.76 0.03 2.26
CA GLN A 174 -16.91 0.22 3.71
C GLN A 174 -15.88 -0.60 4.51
N VAL A 175 -15.71 -1.89 4.18
CA VAL A 175 -14.73 -2.75 4.85
C VAL A 175 -13.29 -2.27 4.61
N THR A 176 -12.99 -1.83 3.39
CA THR A 176 -11.69 -1.23 3.05
C THR A 176 -11.43 0.02 3.90
N GLY A 177 -12.44 0.88 4.07
CA GLY A 177 -12.38 2.06 4.94
C GLY A 177 -12.14 1.73 6.42
N VAL A 178 -12.79 0.69 6.95
CA VAL A 178 -12.57 0.23 8.33
C VAL A 178 -11.15 -0.31 8.52
N LEU A 179 -10.66 -1.13 7.57
CA LEU A 179 -9.29 -1.66 7.62
C LEU A 179 -8.26 -0.54 7.56
N LEU A 180 -8.48 0.44 6.68
CA LEU A 180 -7.65 1.64 6.56
C LEU A 180 -7.59 2.42 7.87
N GLN A 181 -8.76 2.77 8.44
CA GLN A 181 -8.84 3.51 9.69
C GLN A 181 -8.17 2.76 10.86
N SER A 182 -8.32 1.43 10.88
CA SER A 182 -7.73 0.58 11.92
C SER A 182 -6.21 0.40 11.76
N ALA A 183 -5.66 0.62 10.56
CA ALA A 183 -4.26 0.36 10.24
C ALA A 183 -3.34 1.59 10.38
N ARG A 184 -3.91 2.79 10.21
CA ARG A 184 -3.19 4.07 10.30
C ARG A 184 -2.79 4.41 11.72
N GLY A 185 -1.79 5.27 11.86
CA GLY A 185 -1.37 5.76 13.18
C GLY A 185 -0.37 4.88 13.91
N VAL A 186 0.27 5.48 14.91
CA VAL A 186 1.18 4.79 15.85
C VAL A 186 0.43 3.72 16.65
N ASP A 187 -0.83 4.00 17.02
CA ASP A 187 -1.69 3.08 17.77
C ASP A 187 -2.50 2.14 16.86
N GLY A 188 -2.30 2.22 15.54
CA GLY A 188 -2.97 1.37 14.56
C GLY A 188 -2.52 -0.09 14.64
N LEU A 189 -3.35 -0.99 14.12
CA LEU A 189 -3.05 -2.42 14.04
C LEU A 189 -1.65 -2.68 13.45
N GLY A 190 -0.82 -3.42 14.17
CA GLY A 190 0.44 -3.93 13.62
C GLY A 190 0.19 -4.83 12.40
N GLU A 191 1.21 -5.04 11.57
CA GLU A 191 1.07 -5.78 10.30
C GLU A 191 0.42 -7.16 10.45
N LYS A 192 0.76 -7.90 11.51
CA LYS A 192 0.17 -9.23 11.78
C LYS A 192 -1.31 -9.13 12.16
N GLY A 193 -1.68 -8.11 12.93
CA GLY A 193 -3.06 -7.83 13.32
C GLY A 193 -3.90 -7.45 12.11
N LEU A 194 -3.37 -6.57 11.25
CA LEU A 194 -3.99 -6.21 9.98
C LEU A 194 -4.14 -7.43 9.07
N ALA A 195 -3.12 -8.28 8.94
CA ALA A 195 -3.20 -9.50 8.15
C ALA A 195 -4.25 -10.49 8.69
N ALA A 196 -4.48 -10.54 10.01
CA ALA A 196 -5.56 -11.31 10.60
C ALA A 196 -6.94 -10.71 10.27
N ALA A 197 -7.08 -9.38 10.41
CA ALA A 197 -8.31 -8.66 10.08
C ALA A 197 -8.68 -8.81 8.59
N VAL A 198 -7.71 -8.62 7.68
CA VAL A 198 -7.86 -8.82 6.23
C VAL A 198 -8.30 -10.24 5.90
N ARG A 199 -7.68 -11.26 6.52
CA ARG A 199 -8.08 -12.66 6.30
C ARG A 199 -9.51 -12.91 6.76
N HIS A 200 -9.88 -12.38 7.93
CA HIS A 200 -11.23 -12.53 8.46
C HIS A 200 -12.27 -11.83 7.56
N ALA A 201 -12.00 -10.58 7.17
CA ALA A 201 -12.83 -9.84 6.23
C ALA A 201 -13.03 -10.62 4.92
N GLY A 202 -11.95 -11.18 4.35
CA GLY A 202 -12.05 -11.99 3.14
C GLY A 202 -12.90 -13.25 3.28
N GLN A 203 -12.91 -13.89 4.46
CA GLN A 203 -13.76 -15.04 4.75
C GLN A 203 -15.25 -14.66 4.91
N VAL A 204 -15.52 -13.47 5.43
CA VAL A 204 -16.89 -12.98 5.62
C VAL A 204 -17.49 -12.50 4.30
N MET A 205 -16.69 -11.80 3.49
CA MET A 205 -17.14 -11.18 2.24
C MET A 205 -17.19 -12.14 1.04
N ARG A 206 -16.53 -13.31 1.10
CA ARG A 206 -16.58 -14.27 -0.02
C ARG A 206 -17.97 -14.89 -0.14
N PRO A 207 -18.60 -14.83 -1.33
CA PRO A 207 -19.92 -15.43 -1.57
C PRO A 207 -19.90 -16.96 -1.52
N ASP A 208 -18.73 -17.61 -1.37
CA ASP A 208 -18.60 -19.06 -1.15
C ASP A 208 -19.49 -19.54 -0.01
N ARG A 209 -19.69 -18.75 1.06
CA ARG A 209 -20.63 -19.13 2.12
C ARG A 209 -22.08 -19.22 1.65
N LEU A 210 -22.52 -18.37 0.73
CA LEU A 210 -23.86 -18.43 0.16
C LEU A 210 -23.98 -19.59 -0.83
N VAL A 211 -22.96 -19.85 -1.65
CA VAL A 211 -22.95 -20.97 -2.62
C VAL A 211 -22.80 -22.33 -1.92
N GLU A 212 -21.96 -22.43 -0.88
CA GLU A 212 -21.81 -23.61 -0.03
C GLU A 212 -23.04 -23.83 0.83
N HIS A 213 -23.63 -22.78 1.43
CA HIS A 213 -24.90 -22.90 2.15
C HIS A 213 -26.03 -23.34 1.23
N ASP A 214 -26.15 -22.77 0.03
CA ASP A 214 -27.10 -23.22 -0.98
C ASP A 214 -26.81 -24.65 -1.46
N ALA A 215 -25.53 -25.03 -1.60
CA ALA A 215 -25.14 -26.39 -1.98
C ALA A 215 -25.45 -27.39 -0.86
N ASP A 216 -25.26 -27.00 0.41
CA ASP A 216 -25.57 -27.78 1.60
C ASP A 216 -27.08 -27.91 1.80
N LEU A 217 -27.84 -26.83 1.60
CA LEU A 217 -29.30 -26.87 1.54
C LEU A 217 -29.77 -27.80 0.40
N ARG A 218 -29.23 -27.65 -0.81
CA ARG A 218 -29.55 -28.54 -1.94
C ARG A 218 -29.10 -29.98 -1.75
N ARG A 219 -28.09 -30.24 -0.91
CA ARG A 219 -27.62 -31.59 -0.53
C ARG A 219 -28.52 -32.18 0.53
N ALA A 220 -28.92 -31.39 1.53
CA ALA A 220 -29.89 -31.76 2.57
C ALA A 220 -31.28 -32.05 1.97
N HIS A 221 -31.76 -31.22 1.04
CA HIS A 221 -33.02 -31.43 0.31
C HIS A 221 -32.98 -32.60 -0.70
N ARG A 222 -31.81 -33.20 -0.94
CA ARG A 222 -31.63 -34.38 -1.81
C ARG A 222 -31.23 -35.64 -1.06
N SER A 223 -30.98 -35.56 0.25
CA SER A 223 -30.68 -36.73 1.06
C SER A 223 -31.96 -37.34 1.61
N LEU A 224 -32.36 -38.48 1.06
CA LEU A 224 -33.38 -39.34 1.66
C LEU A 224 -32.83 -39.90 2.97
N VAL A 225 -33.42 -39.51 4.10
CA VAL A 225 -33.07 -40.05 5.42
C VAL A 225 -33.78 -41.39 5.58
N LYS A 226 -33.00 -42.47 5.70
CA LYS A 226 -33.51 -43.83 5.91
C LYS A 226 -33.83 -44.05 7.39
N GLY A 227 -35.10 -44.24 7.72
CA GLY A 227 -35.59 -44.58 9.04
C GLY A 227 -36.29 -45.94 9.09
N PRO A 228 -36.52 -46.50 10.29
CA PRO A 228 -37.33 -47.71 10.45
C PRO A 228 -38.77 -47.42 10.05
N GLY A 229 -39.27 -48.19 9.08
CA GLY A 229 -40.65 -48.19 8.62
C GLY A 229 -41.47 -49.33 9.21
N PRO A 230 -42.79 -49.31 9.05
CA PRO A 230 -43.66 -50.36 9.54
C PRO A 230 -43.31 -51.72 8.91
N LEU A 231 -43.49 -52.80 9.68
CA LEU A 231 -43.30 -54.19 9.25
C LEU A 231 -41.87 -54.52 8.76
N GLY A 232 -40.84 -53.87 9.32
CA GLY A 232 -39.44 -54.14 8.99
C GLY A 232 -38.97 -53.54 7.66
N LEU A 233 -39.82 -52.75 7.00
CA LEU A 233 -39.44 -51.98 5.82
C LEU A 233 -38.67 -50.73 6.21
N SER A 234 -37.90 -50.16 5.28
CA SER A 234 -37.24 -48.87 5.47
C SER A 234 -38.13 -47.75 4.96
N ARG A 235 -38.41 -46.75 5.79
CA ARG A 235 -39.07 -45.51 5.37
C ARG A 235 -37.99 -44.52 4.96
N TYR A 236 -38.16 -43.87 3.82
CA TYR A 236 -37.30 -42.78 3.40
C TYR A 236 -38.10 -41.49 3.42
N THR A 237 -37.60 -40.47 4.11
CA THR A 237 -38.19 -39.13 4.16
C THR A 237 -37.22 -38.14 3.53
N LEU A 238 -37.77 -37.16 2.81
CA LEU A 238 -37.04 -35.97 2.38
C LEU A 238 -36.83 -35.02 3.55
#